data_AF-A0A1F4CMB8-F1
#
_entry.id   AF-A0A1F4CMB8-F1
#
_cell.length_a   1.000
_cell.length_b   1.000
_cell.length_c   1.000
_cell.angle_alpha   90.00
_cell.angle_beta   90.00
_cell.angle_gamma   90.00
#
_symmetry.space_group_name_H-M   'P 1'
#
loop_
_entity.id
_entity.type
_entity.pdbx_description
1 polymer ?
#
loop_
_entity_poly.entity_id
_entity_poly.type
_entity_poly.pdbx_seq_one_letter_code
_entity_poly.pdbx_strand_id
1 'polypeptide(L)'
;MRRAIAVSPQFVPAYQALGGVLFNQSRIAEALEVFRAGRQHDPERFDLESAELFTLNFCDDISSDALFAKHRAFGARVEKAYSPRFEPFQNIKDPERRLRIGYLSGDFNHHPVTFFLLPLLERHDRSEYEIYCYSVGTKVDEITRQAQKEADVWREVMSLSETKLADTINRDRIDILVDLAGHSGE
;
A
#
# COMPACT_ATOMS: atom_id res chain seq x y z
N MET A 1 10.52 -18.16 14.40
CA MET A 1 10.53 -16.74 14.78
C MET A 1 10.71 -16.49 16.28
N ARG A 2 9.96 -17.13 17.19
CA ARG A 2 10.16 -16.97 18.65
C ARG A 2 11.62 -17.13 19.12
N ARG A 3 12.33 -18.17 18.64
CA ARG A 3 13.77 -18.36 18.94
C ARG A 3 14.66 -17.24 18.37
N ALA A 4 14.32 -16.70 17.19
CA ALA A 4 15.08 -15.59 16.59
C ALA A 4 14.95 -14.32 17.45
N ILE A 5 13.73 -14.01 17.93
CA ILE A 5 13.47 -12.90 18.86
C ILE A 5 14.23 -13.12 20.19
N ALA A 6 14.20 -14.34 20.74
CA ALA A 6 14.92 -14.64 21.98
C ALA A 6 16.44 -14.46 21.87
N VAL A 7 17.02 -14.74 20.70
CA VAL A 7 18.46 -14.59 20.44
C VAL A 7 18.83 -13.15 20.04
N SER A 8 17.94 -12.45 19.34
CA SER A 8 18.14 -11.07 18.87
C SER A 8 16.84 -10.28 18.97
N PRO A 9 16.51 -9.72 20.16
CA PRO A 9 15.28 -8.98 20.38
C PRO A 9 15.13 -7.74 19.50
N GLN A 10 16.23 -7.16 19.03
CA GLN A 10 16.25 -6.00 18.12
C GLN A 10 16.00 -6.35 16.66
N PHE A 11 15.90 -7.64 16.29
CA PHE A 11 15.65 -8.05 14.91
C PHE A 11 14.16 -7.93 14.54
N VAL A 12 13.73 -6.69 14.28
CA VAL A 12 12.34 -6.30 13.96
C VAL A 12 11.65 -7.20 12.91
N PRO A 13 12.30 -7.63 11.81
CA PRO A 13 11.66 -8.52 10.83
C PRO A 13 11.12 -9.83 11.41
N ALA A 14 11.69 -10.35 12.50
CA ALA A 14 11.15 -11.55 13.14
C ALA A 14 9.81 -11.33 13.84
N TYR A 15 9.52 -10.10 14.31
CA TYR A 15 8.22 -9.73 14.86
C TYR A 15 7.18 -9.61 13.76
N GLN A 16 7.54 -8.98 12.63
CA GLN A 16 6.66 -8.88 11.46
C GLN A 16 6.25 -10.28 10.99
N ALA A 17 7.22 -11.18 10.81
CA ALA A 17 6.96 -12.55 10.38
C ALA A 17 6.16 -13.36 11.41
N LEU A 18 6.47 -13.24 12.71
CA LEU A 18 5.73 -13.95 13.76
C LEU A 18 4.29 -13.45 13.88
N GLY A 19 4.09 -12.13 13.91
CA GLY A 19 2.77 -11.52 14.02
C GLY A 19 1.90 -11.87 12.82
N GLY A 20 2.44 -11.85 11.60
CA GLY A 20 1.73 -12.31 10.39
C GLY A 20 1.30 -13.77 10.46
N VAL A 21 2.16 -14.68 10.95
CA VAL A 21 1.80 -16.09 11.15
C VAL A 21 0.69 -16.24 12.19
N LEU A 22 0.74 -15.49 13.30
CA LEU A 22 -0.28 -15.52 14.34
C LEU A 22 -1.62 -14.98 13.82
N PHE A 23 -1.59 -13.89 13.06
CA PHE A 23 -2.74 -13.32 12.38
C PHE A 23 -3.41 -14.35 11.45
N ASN A 24 -2.62 -15.02 10.60
CA ASN A 24 -3.12 -16.06 9.70
C ASN A 24 -3.71 -17.28 10.44
N GLN A 25 -3.37 -17.46 11.72
CA GLN A 25 -3.97 -18.47 12.60
C GLN A 25 -5.17 -17.95 13.40
N SER A 26 -5.68 -16.75 13.09
CA SER A 26 -6.74 -16.05 13.83
C SER A 26 -6.39 -15.78 15.31
N ARG A 27 -5.11 -15.80 15.67
CA ARG A 27 -4.63 -15.50 17.04
C ARG A 27 -4.41 -14.00 17.18
N ILE A 28 -5.49 -13.24 17.03
CA ILE A 28 -5.47 -11.77 16.89
C ILE A 28 -4.78 -11.08 18.08
N ALA A 29 -5.15 -11.43 19.31
CA ALA A 29 -4.56 -10.85 20.51
C ALA A 29 -3.03 -11.04 20.57
N GLU A 30 -2.55 -12.26 20.27
CA GLU A 30 -1.11 -12.54 20.27
C GLU A 30 -0.37 -11.85 19.12
N ALA A 31 -1.00 -11.72 17.95
CA ALA A 31 -0.42 -10.96 16.83
C ALA A 31 -0.22 -9.49 17.22
N LEU A 32 -1.23 -8.86 17.83
CA LEU A 32 -1.17 -7.49 18.33
C LEU A 32 -0.06 -7.30 19.38
N GLU A 33 0.08 -8.23 20.32
CA GLU A 33 1.17 -8.19 21.31
C GLU A 33 2.55 -8.24 20.63
N VAL A 34 2.74 -9.12 19.65
CA VAL A 34 4.00 -9.25 18.91
C VAL A 34 4.31 -7.99 18.11
N PHE A 35 3.33 -7.41 17.41
CA PHE A 35 3.55 -6.18 16.65
C PHE A 35 3.92 -5.02 17.59
N ARG A 36 3.21 -4.85 18.70
CA ARG A 36 3.50 -3.82 19.71
C ARG A 36 4.89 -3.98 20.32
N ALA A 37 5.30 -5.21 20.63
CA ALA A 37 6.64 -5.49 21.14
C ALA A 37 7.72 -5.14 20.10
N GLY A 38 7.53 -5.53 18.83
CA GLY A 38 8.47 -5.22 17.76
C GLY A 38 8.64 -3.71 17.53
N ARG A 39 7.55 -2.94 17.60
CA ARG A 39 7.55 -1.47 17.45
C ARG A 39 8.39 -0.76 18.51
N GLN A 40 8.58 -1.35 19.70
CA GLN A 40 9.42 -0.74 20.73
C GLN A 40 10.91 -0.71 20.36
N HIS A 41 11.33 -1.58 19.44
CA HIS A 41 12.73 -1.68 19.01
C HIS A 41 13.09 -0.72 17.87
N ASP A 42 12.11 -0.37 17.03
CA ASP A 42 12.28 0.63 15.97
C ASP A 42 10.96 1.41 15.77
N PRO A 43 10.73 2.45 16.58
CA PRO A 43 9.48 3.20 16.54
C PRO A 43 9.27 3.96 15.23
N GLU A 44 10.33 4.29 14.49
CA GLU A 44 10.28 5.06 13.25
C GLU A 44 9.87 4.22 12.04
N ARG A 45 9.90 2.88 12.16
CA ARG A 45 9.43 1.97 11.12
C ARG A 45 7.90 1.86 11.14
N PHE A 46 7.29 1.96 9.96
CA PHE A 46 5.84 1.98 9.80
C PHE A 46 5.19 0.61 9.57
N ASP A 47 5.96 -0.40 9.15
CA ASP A 47 5.45 -1.71 8.73
C ASP A 47 4.68 -2.44 9.84
N LEU A 48 5.22 -2.46 11.07
CA LEU A 48 4.58 -3.12 12.20
C LEU A 48 3.35 -2.35 12.70
N GLU A 49 3.37 -1.02 12.63
CA GLU A 49 2.19 -0.20 12.96
C GLU A 49 1.08 -0.40 11.92
N SER A 50 1.43 -0.43 10.63
CA SER A 50 0.51 -0.77 9.54
C SER A 50 -0.12 -2.15 9.74
N ALA A 51 0.69 -3.17 10.05
CA ALA A 51 0.20 -4.52 10.33
C ALA A 51 -0.69 -4.57 11.59
N GLU A 52 -0.35 -3.81 12.65
CA GLU A 52 -1.19 -3.68 13.84
C GLU A 52 -2.55 -3.06 13.50
N LEU A 53 -2.57 -1.97 12.74
CA LEU A 53 -3.79 -1.28 12.32
C LEU A 53 -4.70 -2.18 11.49
N PHE A 54 -4.12 -2.92 10.53
CA PHE A 54 -4.87 -3.92 9.77
C PHE A 54 -5.47 -4.99 10.69
N THR A 55 -4.65 -5.55 11.58
CA THR A 55 -5.06 -6.59 12.53
C THR A 55 -6.16 -6.13 13.48
N LEU A 56 -6.18 -4.85 13.88
CA LEU A 56 -7.21 -4.29 14.75
C LEU A 56 -8.61 -4.29 14.12
N ASN A 57 -8.75 -4.40 12.78
CA ASN A 57 -10.05 -4.58 12.13
C ASN A 57 -10.71 -5.93 12.47
N PHE A 58 -9.94 -6.88 13.03
CA PHE A 58 -10.39 -8.21 13.41
C PHE A 58 -10.55 -8.35 14.94
N CYS A 59 -10.51 -7.23 15.67
CA CYS A 59 -10.61 -7.19 17.12
C CYS A 59 -12.00 -6.66 17.53
N ASP A 60 -12.73 -7.43 18.33
CA ASP A 60 -14.07 -7.02 18.81
C ASP A 60 -14.01 -6.00 19.97
N ASP A 61 -12.85 -5.88 20.63
CA ASP A 61 -12.68 -5.06 21.83
C ASP A 61 -12.35 -3.58 21.53
N ILE A 62 -12.26 -3.18 20.25
CA ILE A 62 -11.97 -1.81 19.85
C ILE A 62 -13.19 -1.15 19.18
N SER A 63 -13.56 0.04 19.63
CA SER A 63 -14.61 0.82 18.98
C SER A 63 -14.13 1.39 17.64
N SER A 64 -15.07 1.61 16.71
CA SER A 64 -14.77 2.23 15.41
C SER A 64 -14.11 3.61 15.56
N ASP A 65 -14.54 4.42 16.54
CA ASP A 65 -13.93 5.73 16.82
C ASP A 65 -12.47 5.61 17.29
N ALA A 66 -12.19 4.65 18.16
CA ALA A 66 -10.82 4.40 18.63
C ALA A 66 -9.93 3.86 17.49
N LEU A 67 -10.47 2.99 16.65
CA LEU A 67 -9.76 2.47 15.47
C LEU A 67 -9.48 3.58 14.46
N PHE A 68 -10.47 4.44 14.18
CA PHE A 68 -10.30 5.60 13.31
C PHE A 68 -9.25 6.58 13.84
N ALA A 69 -9.29 6.89 15.15
CA ALA A 69 -8.30 7.74 15.78
C ALA A 69 -6.86 7.20 15.63
N LYS A 70 -6.69 5.87 15.74
CA LYS A 70 -5.38 5.23 15.51
C LYS A 70 -4.90 5.36 14.07
N HIS A 71 -5.77 5.13 13.08
CA HIS A 71 -5.43 5.33 11.66
C HIS A 71 -5.07 6.79 11.35
N ARG A 72 -5.81 7.75 11.90
CA ARG A 72 -5.50 9.18 11.78
C ARG A 72 -4.15 9.53 12.38
N ALA A 73 -3.82 8.97 13.54
CA ALA A 73 -2.52 9.18 14.17
C ALA A 73 -1.37 8.63 13.32
N PHE A 74 -1.54 7.44 12.73
CA PHE A 74 -0.58 6.88 11.78
C PHE A 74 -0.39 7.77 10.55
N GLY A 75 -1.48 8.22 9.92
CA GLY A 75 -1.42 9.15 8.78
C GLY A 75 -0.63 10.42 9.11
N ALA A 76 -0.89 11.04 10.26
CA ALA A 76 -0.15 12.23 10.70
C ALA A 76 1.35 11.94 10.94
N ARG A 77 1.71 10.73 11.40
CA ARG A 77 3.13 10.34 11.53
C ARG A 77 3.80 10.16 10.18
N VAL A 78 3.13 9.51 9.23
CA VAL A 78 3.64 9.34 7.86
C VAL A 78 3.84 10.70 7.19
N GLU A 79 2.84 11.58 7.24
CA GLU A 79 2.94 12.95 6.70
C GLU A 79 4.09 13.75 7.33
N LYS A 80 4.36 13.56 8.63
CA LYS A 80 5.49 14.20 9.30
C LYS A 80 6.84 13.62 8.89
N ALA A 81 6.91 12.31 8.65
CA ALA A 81 8.15 11.63 8.26
C ALA A 81 8.54 11.92 6.81
N TYR A 82 7.55 12.16 5.93
CA TYR A 82 7.76 12.42 4.51
C TYR A 82 7.32 13.84 4.13
N SER A 83 8.29 14.74 4.00
CA SER A 83 8.03 16.11 3.53
C SER A 83 7.41 16.13 2.12
N PRO A 84 6.46 17.03 1.83
CA PRO A 84 5.98 17.25 0.47
C PRO A 84 7.12 17.53 -0.51
N ARG A 85 7.19 16.77 -1.60
CA ARG A 85 8.31 16.84 -2.57
C ARG A 85 8.01 17.65 -3.82
N PHE A 86 6.74 17.78 -4.20
CA PHE A 86 6.33 18.25 -5.52
C PHE A 86 5.37 19.46 -5.46
N GLU A 87 5.60 20.37 -4.52
CA GLU A 87 4.77 21.55 -4.35
C GLU A 87 5.38 22.82 -4.98
N PRO A 88 4.58 23.62 -5.72
CA PRO A 88 3.23 23.32 -6.17
C PRO A 88 3.22 22.29 -7.32
N PHE A 89 2.16 21.49 -7.41
CA PHE A 89 1.99 20.57 -8.54
C PHE A 89 1.93 21.34 -9.87
N GLN A 90 2.64 20.82 -10.87
CA GLN A 90 2.84 21.50 -12.16
C GLN A 90 1.84 21.05 -13.24
N ASN A 91 0.86 20.23 -12.87
CA ASN A 91 -0.17 19.74 -13.79
C ASN A 91 -1.07 20.91 -14.23
N ILE A 92 -1.38 20.97 -15.53
CA ILE A 92 -2.24 22.03 -16.09
C ILE A 92 -3.68 21.79 -15.59
N LYS A 93 -4.32 22.82 -15.04
CA LYS A 93 -5.71 22.77 -14.54
C LYS A 93 -6.70 23.18 -15.64
N ASP A 94 -6.66 22.44 -16.74
CA ASP A 94 -7.62 22.57 -17.85
C ASP A 94 -8.69 21.49 -17.69
N PRO A 95 -9.98 21.84 -17.54
CA PRO A 95 -11.05 20.86 -17.40
C PRO A 95 -11.33 20.08 -18.69
N GLU A 96 -10.92 20.57 -19.86
CA GLU A 96 -11.22 19.96 -21.17
C GLU A 96 -10.14 18.96 -21.62
N ARG A 97 -9.03 18.84 -20.89
CA ARG A 97 -7.97 17.89 -21.25
C ARG A 97 -8.25 16.52 -20.66
N ARG A 98 -7.72 15.51 -21.34
CA ARG A 98 -7.63 14.14 -20.82
C ARG A 98 -6.88 14.12 -19.47
N LEU A 99 -7.49 13.51 -18.46
CA LEU A 99 -6.89 13.34 -17.12
C LEU A 99 -6.06 12.06 -17.04
N ARG A 100 -4.92 12.13 -16.35
CA ARG A 100 -4.06 10.97 -16.09
C ARG A 100 -4.38 10.37 -14.74
N ILE A 101 -4.86 9.13 -14.73
CA ILE A 101 -5.17 8.38 -13.51
C ILE A 101 -4.13 7.29 -13.33
N GLY A 102 -3.45 7.28 -12.19
CA GLY A 102 -2.49 6.25 -11.81
C GLY A 102 -3.07 5.31 -10.76
N TYR A 103 -3.06 4.01 -11.03
CA TYR A 103 -3.35 2.97 -10.04
C TYR A 103 -2.04 2.36 -9.54
N LEU A 104 -1.83 2.37 -8.22
CA LEU A 104 -0.65 1.79 -7.58
C LEU A 104 -1.08 0.55 -6.77
N SER A 105 -0.48 -0.61 -7.06
CA SER A 105 -0.79 -1.84 -6.34
C SER A 105 0.33 -2.89 -6.47
N GLY A 106 0.47 -3.72 -5.43
CA GLY A 106 1.21 -4.99 -5.49
C GLY A 106 0.40 -6.13 -6.09
N ASP A 107 -0.92 -5.95 -6.19
CA ASP A 107 -1.87 -7.04 -6.33
C ASP A 107 -2.57 -7.09 -7.67
N PHE A 108 -1.91 -6.66 -8.75
CA PHE A 108 -2.40 -6.80 -10.12
C PHE A 108 -2.44 -8.26 -10.64
N ASN A 109 -2.33 -9.23 -9.74
CA ASN A 109 -2.41 -10.66 -10.03
C ASN A 109 -3.82 -11.18 -9.74
N HIS A 110 -3.99 -12.50 -9.70
CA HIS A 110 -5.23 -13.17 -9.31
C HIS A 110 -5.59 -12.89 -7.84
N HIS A 111 -6.07 -11.67 -7.60
CA HIS A 111 -6.37 -11.07 -6.30
C HIS A 111 -7.66 -10.23 -6.40
N PRO A 112 -8.45 -10.12 -5.30
CA PRO A 112 -9.68 -9.32 -5.28
C PRO A 112 -9.51 -7.89 -5.81
N VAL A 113 -8.37 -7.23 -5.56
CA VAL A 113 -8.06 -5.90 -6.11
C VAL A 113 -8.23 -5.88 -7.63
N THR A 114 -7.59 -6.83 -8.34
CA THR A 114 -7.69 -6.86 -9.81
C THR A 114 -9.07 -7.25 -10.29
N PHE A 115 -9.80 -8.11 -9.57
CA PHE A 115 -11.16 -8.49 -9.98
C PHE A 115 -12.11 -7.30 -10.03
N PHE A 116 -11.97 -6.35 -9.11
CA PHE A 116 -12.76 -5.13 -9.13
C PHE A 116 -12.18 -4.05 -10.04
N LEU A 117 -10.86 -4.00 -10.19
CA LEU A 117 -10.20 -3.01 -11.02
C LEU A 117 -10.32 -3.31 -12.52
N LEU A 118 -10.23 -4.57 -12.93
CA LEU A 118 -10.13 -4.96 -14.33
C LEU A 118 -11.35 -4.49 -15.16
N PRO A 119 -12.62 -4.65 -14.71
CA PRO A 119 -13.76 -4.09 -15.44
C PRO A 119 -13.72 -2.57 -15.61
N LEU A 120 -13.07 -1.86 -14.68
CA LEU A 120 -12.86 -0.42 -14.74
C LEU A 120 -11.79 -0.06 -15.76
N LEU A 121 -10.67 -0.79 -15.78
CA LEU A 121 -9.61 -0.62 -16.79
C LEU A 121 -10.20 -0.79 -18.20
N GLU A 122 -10.99 -1.84 -18.42
CA GLU A 122 -11.63 -2.13 -19.71
C GLU A 122 -12.61 -1.06 -20.19
N ARG A 123 -13.22 -0.29 -19.27
CA ARG A 123 -14.39 0.57 -19.57
C ARG A 123 -14.15 2.07 -19.38
N HIS A 124 -13.01 2.46 -18.83
CA HIS A 124 -12.63 3.86 -18.73
C HIS A 124 -12.69 4.52 -20.10
N ASP A 125 -13.33 5.69 -20.18
CA ASP A 125 -13.42 6.45 -21.42
C ASP A 125 -12.05 7.00 -21.79
N ARG A 126 -11.47 6.47 -22.87
CA ARG A 126 -10.12 6.85 -23.34
C ARG A 126 -10.07 8.21 -24.02
N SER A 127 -11.21 8.85 -24.33
CA SER A 127 -11.20 10.26 -24.75
C SER A 127 -10.94 11.19 -23.56
N GLU A 128 -11.45 10.83 -22.38
CA GLU A 128 -11.39 11.63 -21.16
C GLU A 128 -10.26 11.23 -20.20
N TYR A 129 -9.80 9.97 -20.23
CA TYR A 129 -8.83 9.44 -19.26
C TYR A 129 -7.68 8.65 -19.87
N GLU A 130 -6.46 8.89 -19.39
CA GLU A 130 -5.23 8.12 -19.66
C GLU A 130 -4.85 7.32 -18.42
N ILE A 131 -4.80 6.01 -18.55
CA ILE A 131 -4.72 5.09 -17.42
C ILE A 131 -3.32 4.51 -17.29
N TYR A 132 -2.70 4.80 -16.15
CA TYR A 132 -1.41 4.30 -15.74
C TYR A 132 -1.59 3.24 -14.66
N CYS A 133 -0.86 2.14 -14.77
CA CYS A 133 -0.74 1.13 -13.72
C CYS A 133 0.71 1.02 -13.27
N TYR A 134 0.94 1.23 -11.97
CA TYR A 134 2.24 1.10 -11.31
C TYR A 134 2.25 -0.19 -10.49
N SER A 135 2.81 -1.25 -11.06
CA SER A 135 2.91 -2.55 -10.40
C SER A 135 4.16 -2.63 -9.52
N VAL A 136 3.95 -2.73 -8.19
CA VAL A 136 5.00 -3.03 -7.21
C VAL A 136 5.08 -4.51 -6.86
N GLY A 137 4.18 -5.34 -7.41
CA GLY A 137 4.13 -6.77 -7.16
C GLY A 137 5.19 -7.57 -7.91
N THR A 138 5.48 -8.78 -7.42
CA THR A 138 6.44 -9.72 -8.05
C THR A 138 5.77 -10.86 -8.81
N LYS A 139 4.48 -11.11 -8.57
CA LYS A 139 3.70 -12.17 -9.22
C LYS A 139 3.20 -11.66 -10.58
N VAL A 140 3.40 -12.46 -11.62
CA VAL A 140 2.86 -12.20 -12.96
C VAL A 140 2.11 -13.45 -13.44
N ASP A 141 0.80 -13.34 -13.50
CA ASP A 141 -0.09 -14.41 -14.00
C ASP A 141 -0.92 -13.94 -15.20
N GLU A 142 -1.91 -14.73 -15.60
CA GLU A 142 -2.79 -14.40 -16.72
C GLU A 142 -3.63 -13.14 -16.47
N ILE A 143 -4.07 -12.92 -15.23
CA ILE A 143 -4.85 -11.74 -14.82
C ILE A 143 -3.97 -10.49 -14.88
N THR A 144 -2.70 -10.58 -14.46
CA THR A 144 -1.74 -9.49 -14.64
C THR A 144 -1.55 -9.13 -16.11
N ARG A 145 -1.41 -10.13 -16.98
CA ARG A 145 -1.26 -9.90 -18.42
C ARG A 145 -2.53 -9.29 -19.04
N GLN A 146 -3.70 -9.60 -18.51
CA GLN A 146 -4.94 -8.96 -18.93
C GLN A 146 -4.97 -7.49 -18.50
N ALA A 147 -4.75 -7.20 -17.22
CA ALA A 147 -4.68 -5.82 -16.71
C ALA A 147 -3.63 -4.97 -17.45
N GLN A 148 -2.48 -5.56 -17.79
CA GLN A 148 -1.42 -4.91 -18.57
C GLN A 148 -1.86 -4.53 -19.98
N LYS A 149 -2.73 -5.32 -20.62
CA LYS A 149 -3.26 -5.00 -21.97
C LYS A 149 -4.26 -3.85 -21.93
N GLU A 150 -5.02 -3.73 -20.84
CA GLU A 150 -6.06 -2.71 -20.69
C GLU A 150 -5.50 -1.35 -20.26
N ALA A 151 -4.34 -1.31 -19.60
CA ALA A 151 -3.68 -0.06 -19.23
C ALA A 151 -3.08 0.66 -20.45
N ASP A 152 -3.25 1.99 -20.54
CA ASP A 152 -2.54 2.80 -21.57
C ASP A 152 -1.02 2.76 -21.32
N VAL A 153 -0.62 2.81 -20.04
CA VAL A 153 0.78 2.73 -19.62
C VAL A 153 0.92 1.77 -18.44
N TRP A 154 1.73 0.72 -18.64
CA TRP A 154 2.12 -0.20 -17.58
C TRP A 154 3.55 0.08 -17.13
N ARG A 155 3.75 0.27 -15.81
CA ARG A 155 5.08 0.41 -15.22
C ARG A 155 5.33 -0.67 -14.17
N GLU A 156 6.33 -1.49 -14.43
CA GLU A 156 6.91 -2.38 -13.43
C GLU A 156 7.90 -1.57 -12.59
N VAL A 157 7.56 -1.34 -11.32
CA VAL A 157 8.28 -0.39 -10.46
C VAL A 157 8.83 -0.99 -9.18
N MET A 158 8.68 -2.30 -8.98
CA MET A 158 9.19 -2.99 -7.79
C MET A 158 10.69 -2.75 -7.54
N SER A 159 11.51 -2.66 -8.59
CA SER A 159 12.95 -2.40 -8.43
C SER A 159 13.31 -0.95 -8.05
N LEU A 160 12.33 -0.04 -8.05
CA LEU A 160 12.54 1.36 -7.70
C LEU A 160 12.49 1.55 -6.19
N SER A 161 13.34 2.45 -5.68
CA SER A 161 13.12 2.98 -4.33
C SER A 161 11.86 3.84 -4.31
N GLU A 162 11.25 4.00 -3.13
CA GLU A 162 10.12 4.90 -2.89
C GLU A 162 10.37 6.29 -3.50
N THR A 163 11.58 6.82 -3.32
CA THR A 163 11.98 8.11 -3.87
C THR A 163 11.86 8.18 -5.38
N LYS A 164 12.36 7.16 -6.08
CA LYS A 164 12.37 7.06 -7.55
C LYS A 164 10.99 6.75 -8.13
N LEU A 165 10.18 5.97 -7.40
CA LEU A 165 8.79 5.73 -7.77
C LEU A 165 8.01 7.05 -7.74
N ALA A 166 8.12 7.82 -6.65
CA ALA A 166 7.48 9.13 -6.54
C ALA A 166 7.95 10.10 -7.65
N ASP A 167 9.25 10.13 -7.98
CA ASP A 167 9.75 10.93 -9.11
C ASP A 167 9.19 10.48 -10.46
N THR A 168 9.01 9.17 -10.64
CA THR A 168 8.42 8.59 -11.85
C THR A 168 6.96 9.01 -12.00
N ILE A 169 6.16 8.86 -10.94
CA ILE A 169 4.75 9.29 -10.90
C ILE A 169 4.63 10.79 -11.19
N ASN A 170 5.48 11.62 -10.57
CA ASN A 170 5.47 13.05 -10.80
C ASN A 170 5.89 13.43 -12.23
N ARG A 171 6.88 12.74 -12.81
CA ARG A 171 7.28 12.94 -14.21
C ARG A 171 6.16 12.57 -15.19
N ASP A 172 5.40 11.53 -14.87
CA ASP A 172 4.26 11.11 -15.68
C ASP A 172 3.09 12.12 -15.63
N ARG A 173 3.13 13.10 -14.73
CA ARG A 173 2.07 14.09 -14.52
C ARG A 173 0.73 13.43 -14.23
N ILE A 174 0.74 12.43 -13.36
CA ILE A 174 -0.50 11.84 -12.84
C ILE A 174 -1.31 12.93 -12.13
N ASP A 175 -2.59 13.03 -12.48
CA ASP A 175 -3.52 13.99 -11.90
C ASP A 175 -4.21 13.42 -10.66
N ILE A 176 -4.56 12.12 -10.74
CA ILE A 176 -5.21 11.38 -9.67
C ILE A 176 -4.41 10.10 -9.47
N LEU A 177 -3.77 9.98 -8.32
CA LEU A 177 -3.12 8.73 -7.90
C LEU A 177 -4.05 7.99 -6.93
N VAL A 178 -4.30 6.72 -7.21
CA VAL A 178 -5.15 5.83 -6.41
C VAL A 178 -4.28 4.72 -5.85
N ASP A 179 -4.12 4.70 -4.52
CA ASP A 179 -3.58 3.56 -3.78
C ASP A 179 -4.66 2.48 -3.64
N LEU A 180 -4.36 1.26 -4.09
CA LEU A 180 -5.26 0.11 -4.04
C LEU A 180 -4.89 -0.90 -2.96
N ALA A 181 -3.78 -0.71 -2.27
CA ALA A 181 -3.25 -1.64 -1.27
C ALA A 181 -3.67 -1.25 0.15
N GLY A 182 -3.53 0.03 0.51
CA GLY A 182 -3.69 0.49 1.88
C GLY A 182 -2.83 -0.32 2.87
N HIS A 183 -3.40 -0.70 4.01
CA HIS A 183 -2.72 -1.54 5.01
C HIS A 183 -2.70 -3.04 4.68
N SER A 184 -3.40 -3.46 3.62
CA SER A 184 -3.56 -4.88 3.26
C SER A 184 -2.65 -5.36 2.14
N GLY A 185 -1.92 -4.46 1.48
CA GLY A 185 -1.05 -4.83 0.35
C GLY A 185 0.09 -5.76 0.76
N GLU A 186 0.43 -6.67 -0.16
CA GLU A 186 1.64 -7.50 -0.10
C GLU A 186 2.91 -6.76 -0.55
#